data_AF-A0A7C0ZXR1-F1
#
_entry.id   AF-A0A7C0ZXR1-F1
#
_cell.length_a   1.000
_cell.length_b   1.000
_cell.length_c   1.000
_cell.angle_alpha   90.00
_cell.angle_beta   90.00
_cell.angle_gamma   90.00
#
_symmetry.space_group_name_H-M   'P 1'
#
loop_
_entity.id
_entity.type
_entity.pdbx_description
1 polymer ?
#
loop_
_entity_poly.entity_id
_entity_poly.type
_entity_poly.pdbx_seq_one_letter_code
_entity_poly.pdbx_strand_id
1 'polypeptide(L)'
;MIKSVSRIEPARLEEVPESVADVVASLSAAGAVLGSALHPTSAANLAVLVRIMNTYYSNLIEGHDTRPRDIERALAGNLDRDEGR
;
A
#
# COMPACT_ATOMS: atom_id res chain seq x y z
N MET A 1 24.87 -26.23 3.93
CA MET A 1 23.46 -26.63 4.01
C MET A 1 22.61 -25.43 3.59
N ILE A 2 22.17 -25.39 2.33
CA ILE A 2 21.41 -24.27 1.76
C ILE A 2 19.94 -24.43 2.18
N LYS A 3 19.38 -23.45 2.89
CA LYS A 3 17.96 -23.46 3.29
C LYS A 3 17.10 -23.01 2.10
N SER A 4 15.99 -23.72 1.85
CA SER A 4 15.02 -23.42 0.78
C SER A 4 14.39 -22.03 0.95
N VAL A 5 14.19 -21.31 -0.17
CA VAL A 5 13.57 -19.97 -0.23
C VAL A 5 12.16 -19.93 0.36
N SER A 6 11.46 -21.07 0.34
CA SER A 6 10.13 -21.25 0.96
C SER A 6 10.15 -21.29 2.50
N ARG A 7 11.31 -21.16 3.15
CA ARG A 7 11.47 -21.16 4.60
C ARG A 7 11.94 -19.80 5.14
N ILE A 8 11.49 -18.72 4.53
CA ILE A 8 11.61 -17.38 5.12
C ILE A 8 10.44 -17.25 6.10
N GLU A 9 10.66 -17.69 7.34
CA GLU A 9 9.80 -17.22 8.43
C GLU A 9 9.95 -15.69 8.49
N PRO A 10 8.86 -14.92 8.67
CA PRO A 10 8.97 -13.49 8.92
C PRO A 10 10.00 -13.28 10.02
N ALA A 11 10.97 -12.40 9.80
CA ALA A 11 11.98 -12.07 10.81
C ALA A 11 11.27 -11.38 11.98
N ARG A 12 10.78 -12.18 12.93
CA ARG A 12 10.16 -11.68 14.14
C ARG A 12 11.26 -11.12 15.01
N LEU A 13 11.07 -9.90 15.49
CA LEU A 13 11.97 -9.32 16.47
C LEU A 13 11.94 -10.19 17.73
N GLU A 14 13.12 -10.63 18.20
CA GLU A 14 13.25 -11.38 19.46
C GLU A 14 12.79 -10.52 20.65
N GLU A 15 13.13 -9.24 20.61
CA GLU A 15 12.61 -8.19 21.48
C GLU A 15 12.15 -7.01 20.63
N VAL A 16 10.97 -6.46 20.95
CA VAL A 16 10.46 -5.25 20.31
C VAL A 16 10.95 -4.05 21.13
N PRO A 17 11.78 -3.15 20.57
CA PRO A 17 12.19 -1.95 21.28
C PRO A 17 10.96 -1.11 21.68
N GLU A 18 11.00 -0.51 22.87
CA GLU A 18 9.89 0.32 23.39
C GLU A 18 9.46 1.40 22.38
N SER A 19 10.43 2.08 21.75
CA SER A 19 10.16 3.10 20.73
C SER A 19 9.39 2.55 19.51
N VAL A 20 9.59 1.28 19.15
CA VAL A 20 8.85 0.64 18.06
C VAL A 20 7.44 0.29 18.51
N ALA A 21 7.30 -0.24 19.74
CA ALA A 21 5.99 -0.55 20.31
C ALA A 21 5.11 0.72 20.40
N ASP A 22 5.67 1.85 20.80
CA ASP A 22 4.97 3.13 20.88
C ASP A 22 4.48 3.63 19.52
N VAL A 23 5.33 3.55 18.48
CA VAL A 23 4.96 3.94 17.12
C VAL A 23 3.88 3.01 16.56
N VAL A 24 3.98 1.71 16.81
CA VAL A 24 2.96 0.72 16.40
C VAL A 24 1.62 1.01 17.07
N ALA A 25 1.62 1.27 18.37
CA ALA A 25 0.41 1.62 19.12
C ALA A 25 -0.22 2.91 18.57
N SER A 26 0.59 3.95 18.36
CA SER A 26 0.15 5.24 17.83
C SER A 26 -0.42 5.13 16.41
N LEU A 27 0.26 4.38 15.54
CA LEU A 27 -0.19 4.14 14.16
C LEU A 27 -1.51 3.37 14.14
N SER A 28 -1.64 2.35 14.99
CA SER A 28 -2.87 1.55 15.09
C SER A 28 -4.04 2.39 15.56
N ALA A 29 -3.83 3.23 16.58
CA ALA A 29 -4.85 4.15 17.09
C ALA A 29 -5.28 5.18 16.01
N ALA A 30 -4.32 5.76 15.29
CA ALA A 30 -4.60 6.71 14.21
C ALA A 30 -5.36 6.05 13.04
N GLY A 31 -4.97 4.83 12.66
CA GLY A 31 -5.65 4.06 11.61
C GLY A 31 -7.09 3.69 11.98
N ALA A 32 -7.34 3.35 13.24
CA ALA A 32 -8.67 2.97 13.72
C ALA A 32 -9.71 4.10 13.60
N VAL A 33 -9.28 5.36 13.71
CA VAL A 33 -10.18 6.52 13.62
C VAL A 33 -10.13 7.21 12.26
N LEU A 34 -9.30 6.73 11.33
CA LEU A 34 -9.12 7.35 10.02
C LEU A 34 -10.44 7.32 9.22
N GLY A 35 -10.91 8.50 8.83
CA GLY A 35 -12.16 8.64 8.08
C GLY A 35 -13.44 8.57 8.92
N SER A 36 -13.35 8.41 10.24
CA SER A 36 -14.51 8.34 11.16
C SER A 36 -15.40 9.59 11.14
N ALA A 37 -14.84 10.75 10.78
CA ALA A 37 -15.56 12.01 10.66
C ALA A 37 -16.22 12.23 9.29
N LEU A 38 -16.01 11.33 8.32
CA LEU A 38 -16.53 11.47 6.96
C LEU A 38 -17.84 10.71 6.80
N HIS A 39 -18.78 11.29 6.03
CA HIS A 39 -19.93 10.55 5.53
C HIS A 39 -19.44 9.34 4.69
N PRO A 40 -20.08 8.15 4.77
CA PRO A 40 -19.63 6.95 4.08
C PRO A 40 -19.33 7.15 2.58
N THR A 41 -20.18 7.90 1.88
CA THR A 41 -19.96 8.23 0.46
C THR A 41 -18.68 9.05 0.24
N SER A 42 -18.42 10.05 1.09
CA SER A 42 -17.22 10.88 0.99
C SER A 42 -15.96 10.07 1.29
N ALA A 43 -16.02 9.20 2.30
CA ALA A 43 -14.93 8.29 2.63
C ALA A 43 -14.60 7.34 1.46
N ALA A 44 -15.63 6.77 0.83
CA ALA A 44 -15.45 5.89 -0.34
C ALA A 44 -14.81 6.64 -1.52
N ASN A 45 -15.29 7.84 -1.84
CA ASN A 45 -14.73 8.65 -2.92
C ASN A 45 -13.27 9.06 -2.64
N LEU A 46 -12.96 9.45 -1.40
CA LEU A 46 -11.61 9.79 -0.99
C LEU A 46 -10.67 8.58 -1.08
N ALA A 47 -11.14 7.39 -0.67
CA ALA A 47 -10.35 6.16 -0.76
C ALA A 47 -9.96 5.81 -2.19
N VAL A 48 -10.83 6.08 -3.18
CA VAL A 48 -10.51 5.92 -4.61
C VAL A 48 -9.39 6.85 -5.03
N LEU A 49 -9.45 8.13 -4.65
CA LEU A 49 -8.40 9.11 -4.98
C LEU A 49 -7.06 8.76 -4.32
N VAL A 50 -7.08 8.42 -3.02
CA VAL A 50 -5.87 8.02 -2.28
C VAL A 50 -5.24 6.78 -2.91
N ARG A 51 -6.04 5.82 -3.39
CA ARG A 51 -5.52 4.65 -4.11
C ARG A 51 -4.72 5.06 -5.35
N ILE A 52 -5.25 5.96 -6.17
CA ILE A 52 -4.56 6.45 -7.38
C ILE A 52 -3.25 7.15 -7.00
N MET A 53 -3.29 8.05 -6.00
CA MET A 53 -2.09 8.75 -5.54
C MET A 53 -1.02 7.80 -4.99
N ASN A 54 -1.42 6.82 -4.17
CA ASN A 54 -0.49 5.84 -3.61
C ASN A 54 0.17 4.99 -4.70
N THR A 55 -0.61 4.56 -5.70
CA THR A 55 -0.06 3.83 -6.86
C THR A 55 0.91 4.70 -7.64
N TYR A 56 0.56 5.96 -7.92
CA TYR A 56 1.43 6.91 -8.61
C TYR A 56 2.78 7.05 -7.91
N TYR A 57 2.78 7.32 -6.61
CA TYR A 57 4.02 7.51 -5.87
C TYR A 57 4.81 6.22 -5.65
N SER A 58 4.14 5.07 -5.47
CA SER A 58 4.84 3.77 -5.38
C SER A 58 5.57 3.46 -6.69
N ASN A 59 4.88 3.62 -7.83
CA ASN A 59 5.46 3.46 -9.15
C ASN A 59 6.63 4.43 -9.37
N LEU A 60 6.47 5.70 -8.97
CA LEU A 60 7.51 6.70 -9.11
C LEU A 60 8.77 6.38 -8.28
N ILE A 61 8.61 5.87 -7.06
CA ILE A 61 9.72 5.41 -6.21
C ILE A 61 10.48 4.26 -6.89
N GLU A 62 9.78 3.41 -7.65
CA GLU A 62 10.36 2.32 -8.44
C GLU A 62 10.94 2.78 -9.79
N GLY A 63 10.84 4.07 -10.13
CA GLY A 63 11.33 4.63 -11.40
C GLY A 63 10.35 4.55 -12.56
N HIS A 64 9.08 4.21 -12.29
CA HIS A 64 8.01 4.15 -13.29
C HIS A 64 7.16 5.43 -13.26
N ASP A 65 7.26 6.25 -14.29
CA ASP A 65 6.39 7.42 -14.49
C ASP A 65 5.03 7.01 -15.07
N THR A 66 4.21 6.36 -14.24
CA THR A 66 2.87 5.88 -14.63
C THR A 66 1.84 6.97 -14.37
N ARG A 67 1.20 7.50 -15.42
CA ARG A 67 0.26 8.61 -15.28
C ARG A 67 -1.01 8.19 -14.51
N PRO A 68 -1.66 9.10 -13.75
CA PRO A 68 -2.90 8.80 -13.02
C PRO A 68 -4.01 8.17 -13.89
N ARG A 69 -4.18 8.67 -15.11
CA ARG A 69 -5.16 8.11 -16.07
C ARG A 69 -4.86 6.66 -16.46
N ASP A 70 -3.59 6.30 -16.57
CA ASP A 70 -3.19 4.93 -16.90
C ASP A 70 -3.38 4.00 -15.70
N ILE A 71 -3.20 4.52 -14.48
CA ILE A 71 -3.56 3.81 -13.24
C ILE A 71 -5.08 3.56 -13.17
N GLU A 72 -5.91 4.57 -13.48
CA GLU A 72 -7.36 4.41 -13.52
C GLU A 72 -7.79 3.37 -14.56
N ARG A 73 -7.19 3.40 -15.77
CA ARG A 73 -7.43 2.38 -16.80
C ARG A 73 -7.08 0.99 -16.30
N ALA A 74 -5.92 0.81 -15.67
CA ALA A 74 -5.49 -0.47 -15.13
C ALA A 74 -6.41 -0.97 -14.01
N LEU A 75 -6.82 -0.10 -13.09
CA LEU A 75 -7.78 -0.43 -12.01
C LEU A 75 -9.15 -0.83 -12.56
N ALA A 76 -9.54 -0.33 -13.74
CA ALA A 76 -10.76 -0.71 -14.44
C ALA A 76 -10.60 -1.99 -15.29
N GLY A 77 -9.45 -2.66 -15.25
CA GLY A 77 -9.16 -3.86 -16.05
C GLY A 77 -8.80 -3.59 -17.50
N ASN A 78 -8.65 -2.32 -17.89
CA ASN A 78 -8.25 -1.92 -19.24
C ASN A 78 -6.71 -1.97 -19.36
N LEU A 79 -6.16 -3.16 -19.26
CA LEU A 79 -4.74 -3.43 -19.35
C LEU A 79 -4.26 -3.34 -20.79
N ASP A 80 -3.01 -2.88 -20.96
CA ASP A 80 -2.36 -2.99 -22.26
C ASP A 80 -2.09 -4.47 -22.59
N ARG A 81 -2.07 -4.80 -23.87
CA ARG A 81 -1.77 -6.17 -24.29
C ARG A 81 -0.31 -6.45 -23.95
N ASP A 82 -0.08 -7.54 -23.23
CA ASP A 82 1.27 -8.03 -23.00
C ASP A 82 1.87 -8.44 -24.35
N GLU A 83 2.75 -7.61 -24.89
CA GLU A 83 3.43 -7.89 -26.17
C GLU A 83 4.58 -8.89 -26.01
N GLY A 84 4.78 -9.47 -24.82
CA GLY A 84 5.82 -10.45 -24.57
C GLY A 84 7.19 -9.78 -24.59
N ARG A 85 7.61 -9.25 -23.44
CA ARG A 85 8.99 -8.84 -23.20
C ARG A 85 9.80 -9.94 -22.52
#